data_AF-A0AAD8F5H9-F1
#
_entry.id   AF-A0AAD8F5H9-F1
#
_cell.length_a   1.000
_cell.length_b   1.000
_cell.length_c   1.000
_cell.angle_alpha   90.00
_cell.angle_beta   90.00
_cell.angle_gamma   90.00
#
_symmetry.space_group_name_H-M   'P 1'
#
loop_
_entity.id
_entity.type
_entity.pdbx_description
1 polymer ?
#
loop_
_entity_poly.entity_id
_entity_poly.type
_entity_poly.pdbx_seq_one_letter_code
_entity_poly.pdbx_strand_id
1 'polypeptide(L)'
;MEEGSVLDDVLESLRWNGRYQKTRSLVYLTAFTVMVMHSMSLLFIGKIVAHKCQPLDNMTVTLDNITFDIVVNNSNSAFNVSYGECSLDVFNGTGIIYSSECRAGYQYTEPKYSSFVSEWDLVCEKQPLADLSLTISLAGNLAGSLFLSGLADKYGRKLTFMVSNLLFFITTLGCSFPLNFESFLVLSFLSRAFVSTTHLCTMVLSVEIMPTEHRALPEQIIAYLWPVSLLICCLVAYLVRELNWRYLELILTLLSSYVVVQWWVTDESLVWLLASGKIDDAKKLVRKIAEINRVDPQKALDLIDQYGHKAGQPESEPSNIPLNTIPQKLPSDVDAIVCNQKDTDNEVKVICKSQVADDSLLSFVRNRNLFKLTVISCLLWFADSVTYDGLLLTSSSLANDFYVGFTINVLVEFPAAFLFSLLIDRLGRKKCVSIFHLISGVSLIVSSVLLNAKFAENISASYWIGLMFALLGKMAITAGYSAVFLYTPELFPTSIRNTGYGFSSVAALLGSMISPYSRTLSKQYPWVPSVVFGVLCFAVPVLTTLLPETTGHELPHSVAEMDKWMNDYSKKKTSKIKV
;
A
#
# COMPACT_ATOMS: atom_id res chain seq x y z
N MET A 1 32.15 -23.62 4.58
CA MET A 1 32.32 -22.59 3.54
C MET A 1 30.93 -22.36 3.01
N GLU A 2 30.25 -21.37 3.56
CA GLU A 2 28.90 -20.99 3.14
C GLU A 2 28.97 -20.57 1.68
N GLU A 3 28.04 -21.08 0.87
CA GLU A 3 27.82 -20.63 -0.50
C GLU A 3 27.43 -19.15 -0.44
N GLY A 4 28.43 -18.27 -0.46
CA GLY A 4 28.24 -16.86 -0.76
C GLY A 4 27.57 -16.78 -2.11
N SER A 5 26.47 -16.04 -2.16
CA SER A 5 25.66 -15.99 -3.35
C SER A 5 26.29 -15.20 -4.45
N VAL A 6 26.23 -15.80 -5.64
CA VAL A 6 26.70 -15.20 -6.87
C VAL A 6 26.10 -13.79 -7.07
N LEU A 7 24.87 -13.54 -6.63
CA LEU A 7 24.25 -12.23 -6.76
C LEU A 7 24.82 -11.19 -5.77
N ASP A 8 24.98 -11.57 -4.51
CA ASP A 8 25.58 -10.69 -3.50
C ASP A 8 27.04 -10.39 -3.87
N ASP A 9 27.80 -11.40 -4.32
CA ASP A 9 29.18 -11.25 -4.82
C ASP A 9 29.25 -10.29 -6.03
N VAL A 10 28.26 -10.35 -6.94
CA VAL A 10 28.14 -9.41 -8.06
C VAL A 10 27.89 -8.00 -7.55
N LEU A 11 26.93 -7.78 -6.65
CA LEU A 11 26.63 -6.45 -6.12
C LEU A 11 27.78 -5.86 -5.29
N GLU A 12 28.48 -6.69 -4.52
CA GLU A 12 29.67 -6.30 -3.78
C GLU A 12 30.82 -5.92 -4.71
N SER A 13 31.07 -6.72 -5.74
CA SER A 13 32.11 -6.42 -6.74
C SER A 13 31.86 -5.10 -7.47
N LEU A 14 30.59 -4.71 -7.64
CA LEU A 14 30.18 -3.45 -8.26
C LEU A 14 30.10 -2.27 -7.28
N ARG A 15 30.46 -2.46 -6.01
CA ARG A 15 30.23 -1.52 -4.89
C ARG A 15 28.76 -1.18 -4.73
N TRP A 16 28.06 -1.97 -3.91
CA TRP A 16 26.63 -1.80 -3.64
C TRP A 16 26.24 -0.40 -3.11
N ASN A 17 27.14 0.30 -2.40
CA ASN A 17 26.92 1.66 -1.88
C ASN A 17 27.43 2.77 -2.80
N GLY A 18 27.67 2.42 -4.08
CA GLY A 18 28.17 3.30 -5.12
C GLY A 18 27.20 4.41 -5.53
N ARG A 19 27.64 5.19 -6.52
CA ARG A 19 26.83 6.31 -7.06
C ARG A 19 25.57 5.80 -7.73
N TYR A 20 25.66 4.67 -8.43
CA TYR A 20 24.52 4.05 -9.11
C TYR A 20 23.37 3.78 -8.14
N GLN A 21 23.60 2.99 -7.10
CA GLN A 21 22.55 2.59 -6.15
C GLN A 21 21.99 3.79 -5.40
N LYS A 22 22.82 4.76 -4.99
CA LYS A 22 22.36 5.99 -4.35
C LYS A 22 21.45 6.81 -5.26
N THR A 23 21.84 7.03 -6.52
CA THR A 23 21.04 7.81 -7.47
C THR A 23 19.72 7.11 -7.81
N ARG A 24 19.72 5.78 -8.02
CA ARG A 24 18.48 5.03 -8.29
C ARG A 24 17.56 4.96 -7.07
N SER A 25 18.12 4.72 -5.89
CA SER A 25 17.35 4.73 -4.64
C SER A 25 16.70 6.09 -4.42
N LEU A 26 17.42 7.20 -4.61
CA LEU A 26 16.84 8.55 -4.49
C LEU A 26 15.62 8.75 -5.40
N VAL A 27 15.67 8.24 -6.63
CA VAL A 27 14.55 8.36 -7.58
C VAL A 27 13.34 7.53 -7.14
N TYR A 28 13.56 6.33 -6.63
CA TYR A 28 12.48 5.50 -6.06
C TYR A 28 11.88 6.14 -4.81
N LEU A 29 12.71 6.75 -3.95
CA LEU A 29 12.27 7.46 -2.75
C LEU A 29 11.45 8.72 -3.10
N THR A 30 11.88 9.50 -4.10
CA THR A 30 11.08 10.63 -4.61
C THR A 30 9.73 10.15 -5.15
N ALA A 31 9.73 9.05 -5.89
CA ALA A 31 8.50 8.49 -6.44
C ALA A 31 7.52 8.06 -5.34
N PHE A 32 8.05 7.43 -4.29
CA PHE A 32 7.29 7.05 -3.12
C PHE A 32 6.67 8.27 -2.41
N THR A 33 7.45 9.30 -2.11
CA THR A 33 6.96 10.52 -1.43
C THR A 33 5.77 11.14 -2.17
N VAL A 34 5.89 11.31 -3.50
CA VAL A 34 4.83 11.90 -4.32
C VAL A 34 3.59 11.03 -4.37
N MET A 35 3.76 9.71 -4.46
CA MET A 35 2.69 8.72 -4.44
C MET A 35 1.91 8.72 -3.11
N VAL A 36 2.60 8.85 -1.96
CA VAL A 36 1.95 8.95 -0.64
C VAL A 36 1.09 10.22 -0.56
N MET A 37 1.62 11.36 -0.99
CA MET A 37 0.89 12.62 -0.98
C MET A 37 -0.40 12.55 -1.80
N HIS A 38 -0.33 11.97 -3.00
CA HIS A 38 -1.51 11.77 -3.84
C HIS A 38 -2.48 10.78 -3.24
N SER A 39 -2.00 9.66 -2.70
CA SER A 39 -2.87 8.65 -2.06
C SER A 39 -3.72 9.24 -0.94
N MET A 40 -3.18 10.22 -0.23
CA MET A 40 -3.83 10.86 0.92
C MET A 40 -4.53 12.18 0.60
N SER A 41 -4.39 12.71 -0.63
CA SER A 41 -5.06 13.96 -1.04
C SER A 41 -6.59 13.85 -0.93
N LEU A 42 -7.15 12.67 -1.21
CA LEU A 42 -8.60 12.40 -1.20
C LEU A 42 -9.22 12.68 0.17
N LEU A 43 -8.48 12.44 1.27
CA LEU A 43 -8.94 12.71 2.64
C LEU A 43 -9.18 14.21 2.86
N PHE A 44 -8.40 15.08 2.21
CA PHE A 44 -8.51 16.53 2.36
C PHE A 44 -9.55 17.12 1.40
N ILE A 45 -9.56 16.69 0.13
CA ILE A 45 -10.52 17.21 -0.86
C ILE A 45 -11.93 16.66 -0.68
N GLY A 46 -12.08 15.49 -0.03
CA GLY A 46 -13.35 14.83 0.24
C GLY A 46 -13.93 15.09 1.63
N LYS A 47 -13.39 16.07 2.39
CA LYS A 47 -13.92 16.42 3.70
C LYS A 47 -15.35 16.95 3.59
N ILE A 48 -16.24 16.51 4.47
CA ILE A 48 -17.57 17.11 4.59
C ILE A 48 -17.42 18.44 5.33
N VAL A 49 -17.69 19.54 4.63
CA VAL A 49 -17.71 20.88 5.21
C VAL A 49 -19.00 21.06 6.00
N ALA A 50 -18.91 21.68 7.18
CA ALA A 50 -20.08 21.99 7.98
C ALA A 50 -21.05 22.88 7.17
N HIS A 51 -22.32 22.50 7.16
CA HIS A 51 -23.34 23.11 6.30
C HIS A 51 -24.68 23.25 7.02
N LYS A 52 -25.50 24.17 6.53
CA LYS A 52 -26.89 24.37 6.92
C LYS A 52 -27.75 24.58 5.68
N CYS A 53 -29.05 24.34 5.76
CA CYS A 53 -29.96 24.72 4.68
C CYS A 53 -29.81 26.21 4.32
N GLN A 54 -29.77 26.52 3.03
CA GLN A 54 -29.75 27.90 2.56
C GLN A 54 -31.06 28.63 2.93
N PRO A 55 -31.01 29.88 3.43
CA PRO A 55 -32.20 30.65 3.74
C PRO A 55 -33.08 30.85 2.50
N LEU A 56 -34.39 30.68 2.67
CA LEU A 56 -35.38 30.95 1.63
C LEU A 56 -35.93 32.37 1.80
N ASP A 57 -36.00 33.13 0.72
CA ASP A 57 -36.59 34.48 0.75
C ASP A 57 -38.12 34.42 0.94
N ASN A 58 -38.79 33.47 0.27
CA ASN A 58 -40.23 33.22 0.36
C ASN A 58 -40.51 31.72 0.42
N MET A 59 -41.43 31.27 1.28
CA MET A 59 -41.84 29.87 1.36
C MET A 59 -43.36 29.74 1.47
N THR A 60 -43.98 28.92 0.61
CA THR A 60 -45.40 28.58 0.71
C THR A 60 -45.55 27.26 1.45
N VAL A 61 -46.32 27.24 2.55
CA VAL A 61 -46.59 26.04 3.34
C VAL A 61 -48.08 25.76 3.31
N THR A 62 -48.49 24.60 2.78
CA THR A 62 -49.89 24.15 2.80
C THR A 62 -50.16 23.29 4.04
N LEU A 63 -51.05 23.77 4.92
CA LEU A 63 -51.58 23.02 6.06
C LEU A 63 -53.10 22.98 5.95
N ASP A 64 -53.69 21.79 6.01
CA ASP A 64 -55.16 21.59 6.00
C ASP A 64 -55.89 22.40 4.91
N ASN A 65 -55.43 22.33 3.66
CA ASN A 65 -55.95 23.08 2.50
C ASN A 65 -55.77 24.62 2.53
N ILE A 66 -54.97 25.16 3.45
CA ILE A 66 -54.62 26.59 3.53
C ILE A 66 -53.14 26.76 3.19
N THR A 67 -52.85 27.53 2.14
CA THR A 67 -51.49 27.98 1.77
C THR A 67 -51.09 29.19 2.61
N PHE A 68 -50.03 29.07 3.38
CA PHE A 68 -49.38 30.17 4.10
C PHE A 68 -48.13 30.62 3.35
N ASP A 69 -48.06 31.89 2.98
CA ASP A 69 -46.83 32.49 2.47
C ASP A 69 -46.00 33.01 3.66
N ILE A 70 -45.01 32.24 4.04
CA ILE A 70 -44.04 32.59 5.07
C ILE A 70 -42.98 33.48 4.43
N VAL A 71 -43.10 34.78 4.67
CA VAL A 71 -42.03 35.76 4.42
C VAL A 71 -41.15 35.81 5.67
N VAL A 72 -40.01 35.12 5.62
CA VAL A 72 -39.16 34.82 6.78
C VAL A 72 -38.58 36.09 7.45
N ASN A 73 -38.56 37.23 6.74
CA ASN A 73 -38.02 38.50 7.24
C ASN A 73 -39.05 39.44 7.90
N ASN A 74 -40.28 39.00 8.15
CA ASN A 74 -41.28 39.84 8.82
C ASN A 74 -41.43 39.46 10.29
N SER A 75 -41.05 40.39 11.18
CA SER A 75 -41.02 40.25 12.65
C SER A 75 -42.40 40.04 13.32
N ASN A 76 -43.48 40.04 12.53
CA ASN A 76 -44.86 39.80 12.98
C ASN A 76 -45.37 38.38 12.68
N SER A 77 -44.51 37.46 12.25
CA SER A 77 -44.91 36.08 11.99
C SER A 77 -44.91 35.25 13.29
N ALA A 78 -45.99 34.50 13.53
CA ALA A 78 -46.12 33.58 14.68
C ALA A 78 -45.27 32.30 14.53
N PHE A 79 -44.39 32.26 13.53
CA PHE A 79 -43.68 31.06 13.09
C PHE A 79 -42.16 31.30 13.12
N ASN A 80 -41.42 30.42 13.79
CA ASN A 80 -39.96 30.43 13.78
C ASN A 80 -39.44 29.39 12.79
N VAL A 81 -38.55 29.78 11.89
CA VAL A 81 -37.91 28.84 10.95
C VAL A 81 -36.51 28.49 11.46
N SER A 82 -36.26 27.20 11.66
CA SER A 82 -34.92 26.68 11.97
C SER A 82 -34.31 26.05 10.73
N TYR A 83 -33.10 26.48 10.41
CA TYR A 83 -32.29 25.89 9.34
C TYR A 83 -31.33 24.87 9.96
N GLY A 84 -31.71 23.60 9.89
CA GLY A 84 -30.87 22.49 10.29
C GLY A 84 -29.77 22.18 9.27
N GLU A 85 -29.02 21.10 9.52
CA GLU A 85 -27.98 20.62 8.60
C GLU A 85 -28.60 20.02 7.33
N CYS A 86 -29.64 19.19 7.49
CA CYS A 86 -30.29 18.47 6.38
C CYS A 86 -31.80 18.72 6.25
N SER A 87 -32.41 19.43 7.20
CA SER A 87 -33.84 19.74 7.20
C SER A 87 -34.08 21.20 7.55
N LEU A 88 -35.12 21.75 6.93
CA LEU A 88 -35.71 23.02 7.29
C LEU A 88 -36.99 22.74 8.06
N ASP A 89 -37.03 23.23 9.30
CA ASP A 89 -38.14 22.98 10.22
C ASP A 89 -38.84 24.29 10.59
N VAL A 90 -40.16 24.33 10.42
CA VAL A 90 -41.02 25.47 10.76
C VAL A 90 -41.75 25.18 12.06
N PHE A 91 -41.63 26.08 13.02
CA PHE A 91 -42.18 25.96 14.37
C PHE A 91 -43.32 26.95 14.61
N ASN A 92 -44.33 26.54 15.38
CA ASN A 92 -45.29 27.44 16.04
C ASN A 92 -45.25 27.15 17.54
N GLY A 93 -44.72 28.09 18.32
CA GLY A 93 -44.34 27.83 19.71
C GLY A 93 -43.23 26.77 19.79
N THR A 94 -43.51 25.62 20.40
CA THR A 94 -42.55 24.51 20.59
C THR A 94 -42.76 23.33 19.63
N GLY A 95 -43.83 23.32 18.83
CA GLY A 95 -44.15 22.23 17.91
C GLY A 95 -43.64 22.46 16.49
N ILE A 96 -43.07 21.41 15.87
CA ILE A 96 -42.72 21.40 14.44
C ILE A 96 -44.01 21.18 13.65
N ILE A 97 -44.33 22.11 12.75
CA ILE A 97 -45.54 22.05 11.91
C ILE A 97 -45.20 21.48 10.53
N TYR A 98 -44.03 21.83 10.02
CA TYR A 98 -43.59 21.45 8.69
C TYR A 98 -42.09 21.21 8.72
N SER A 99 -41.68 20.10 8.12
CA SER A 99 -40.28 19.75 7.89
C SER A 99 -40.11 19.43 6.42
N SER A 100 -39.10 20.01 5.79
CA SER A 100 -38.73 19.71 4.40
C SER A 100 -37.24 19.68 4.20
N GLU A 101 -36.80 18.96 3.18
CA GLU A 101 -35.43 19.01 2.67
C GLU A 101 -35.03 20.42 2.20
N CYS A 102 -33.73 20.69 2.18
CA CYS A 102 -33.17 21.96 1.74
C CYS A 102 -33.32 22.17 0.21
N ARG A 103 -34.46 22.72 -0.24
CA ARG A 103 -34.75 22.94 -1.68
C ARG A 103 -33.87 24.01 -2.35
N ALA A 104 -33.44 25.02 -1.60
CA ALA A 104 -32.62 26.12 -2.11
C ALA A 104 -31.11 25.81 -2.11
N GLY A 105 -30.71 24.61 -1.72
CA GLY A 105 -29.30 24.23 -1.53
C GLY A 105 -28.80 24.47 -0.11
N TYR A 106 -27.47 24.55 0.03
CA TYR A 106 -26.79 24.57 1.31
C TYR A 106 -25.86 25.78 1.43
N GLN A 107 -25.79 26.33 2.63
CA GLN A 107 -24.80 27.32 3.03
C GLN A 107 -23.69 26.62 3.83
N TYR A 108 -22.46 26.67 3.30
CA TYR A 108 -21.27 26.07 3.90
C TYR A 108 -20.51 27.08 4.76
N THR A 109 -19.82 26.60 5.81
CA THR A 109 -18.94 27.45 6.65
C THR A 109 -17.67 27.88 5.93
N GLU A 110 -17.18 27.04 5.00
CA GLU A 110 -16.05 27.32 4.12
C GLU A 110 -16.55 27.68 2.70
N PRO A 111 -15.73 28.28 1.82
CA PRO A 111 -16.11 28.51 0.43
C PRO A 111 -16.61 27.24 -0.25
N LYS A 112 -17.64 27.34 -1.10
CA LYS A 112 -18.26 26.17 -1.77
C LYS A 112 -17.25 25.33 -2.56
N TYR A 113 -16.17 25.93 -3.08
CA TYR A 113 -15.12 25.26 -3.84
C TYR A 113 -13.97 24.67 -2.99
N SER A 114 -14.10 24.67 -1.65
CA SER A 114 -13.09 24.12 -0.73
C SER A 114 -12.98 22.59 -0.79
N SER A 115 -14.06 21.91 -1.16
CA SER A 115 -14.15 20.46 -1.32
C SER A 115 -15.00 20.10 -2.55
N PHE A 116 -14.75 18.95 -3.16
CA PHE A 116 -15.62 18.44 -4.21
C PHE A 116 -17.02 18.09 -3.68
N VAL A 117 -17.13 17.75 -2.39
CA VAL A 117 -18.40 17.43 -1.72
C VAL A 117 -19.28 18.67 -1.65
N SER A 118 -18.71 19.82 -1.28
CA SER A 118 -19.42 21.09 -1.23
C SER A 118 -19.68 21.68 -2.63
N GLU A 119 -18.78 21.45 -3.59
CA GLU A 119 -18.96 21.98 -4.95
C GLU A 119 -20.16 21.36 -5.67
N TRP A 120 -20.34 20.04 -5.54
CA TRP A 120 -21.43 19.29 -6.16
C TRP A 120 -22.63 19.03 -5.23
N ASP A 121 -22.69 19.71 -4.07
CA ASP A 121 -23.75 19.60 -3.06
C ASP A 121 -24.06 18.13 -2.67
N LEU A 122 -23.02 17.33 -2.44
CA LEU A 122 -23.11 15.89 -2.13
C LEU A 122 -23.30 15.63 -0.63
N VAL A 123 -24.25 16.32 -0.02
CA VAL A 123 -24.59 16.20 1.41
C VAL A 123 -26.00 15.65 1.61
N CYS A 124 -26.32 15.23 2.84
CA CYS A 124 -27.63 14.70 3.23
C CYS A 124 -28.08 13.52 2.34
N GLU A 125 -29.16 13.65 1.55
CA GLU A 125 -29.64 12.57 0.68
C GLU A 125 -28.60 12.12 -0.36
N LYS A 126 -27.73 13.02 -0.79
CA LYS A 126 -26.67 12.76 -1.78
C LYS A 126 -25.34 12.34 -1.15
N GLN A 127 -25.26 12.25 0.18
CA GLN A 127 -24.06 11.79 0.87
C GLN A 127 -23.54 10.42 0.37
N PRO A 128 -24.39 9.42 0.03
CA PRO A 128 -23.91 8.16 -0.52
C PRO A 128 -23.11 8.31 -1.83
N LEU A 129 -23.33 9.37 -2.61
CA LEU A 129 -22.53 9.67 -3.80
C LEU A 129 -21.14 10.19 -3.44
N ALA A 130 -20.99 10.99 -2.38
CA ALA A 130 -19.67 11.36 -1.87
C ALA A 130 -18.90 10.12 -1.39
N ASP A 131 -19.55 9.22 -0.64
CA ASP A 131 -18.95 7.97 -0.17
C ASP A 131 -18.60 7.00 -1.32
N LEU A 132 -19.36 7.05 -2.42
CA LEU A 132 -19.06 6.30 -3.65
C LEU A 132 -17.71 6.70 -4.24
N SER A 133 -17.30 7.97 -4.16
CA SER A 133 -16.00 8.41 -4.70
C SER A 133 -14.80 7.76 -4.01
N LEU A 134 -14.88 7.60 -2.68
CA LEU A 134 -13.89 6.89 -1.88
C LEU A 134 -13.89 5.39 -2.24
N THR A 135 -15.08 4.81 -2.37
CA THR A 135 -15.25 3.38 -2.73
C THR A 135 -14.67 3.07 -4.11
N ILE A 136 -14.93 3.92 -5.11
CA ILE A 136 -14.39 3.79 -6.47
C ILE A 136 -12.87 3.96 -6.46
N SER A 137 -12.34 4.88 -5.66
CA SER A 137 -10.90 5.05 -5.50
C SER A 137 -10.23 3.79 -4.92
N LEU A 138 -10.85 3.16 -3.92
CA LEU A 138 -10.38 1.90 -3.34
C LEU A 138 -10.49 0.72 -4.31
N ALA A 139 -11.57 0.66 -5.10
CA ALA A 139 -11.71 -0.32 -6.17
C ALA A 139 -10.61 -0.16 -7.25
N GLY A 140 -10.24 1.08 -7.58
CA GLY A 140 -9.10 1.39 -8.44
C GLY A 140 -7.80 0.81 -7.90
N ASN A 141 -7.47 1.11 -6.63
CA ASN A 141 -6.29 0.55 -5.97
C ASN A 141 -6.29 -1.00 -6.00
N LEU A 142 -7.44 -1.64 -5.78
CA LEU A 142 -7.57 -3.11 -5.81
C LEU A 142 -7.25 -3.66 -7.20
N ALA A 143 -7.82 -3.07 -8.25
CA ALA A 143 -7.56 -3.47 -9.64
C ALA A 143 -6.08 -3.29 -10.01
N GLY A 144 -5.47 -2.17 -9.58
CA GLY A 144 -4.04 -1.90 -9.77
C GLY A 144 -3.14 -2.91 -9.07
N SER A 145 -3.42 -3.17 -7.79
CA SER A 145 -2.66 -4.10 -6.94
C SER A 145 -2.70 -5.53 -7.46
N LEU A 146 -3.85 -6.01 -7.97
CA LEU A 146 -4.00 -7.40 -8.36
C LEU A 146 -3.56 -7.67 -9.81
N PHE A 147 -4.02 -6.85 -10.76
CA PHE A 147 -3.87 -7.15 -12.18
C PHE A 147 -2.68 -6.42 -12.80
N LEU A 148 -2.58 -5.11 -12.59
CA LEU A 148 -1.56 -4.28 -13.24
C LEU A 148 -0.17 -4.52 -12.64
N SER A 149 -0.08 -4.76 -11.32
CA SER A 149 1.19 -5.10 -10.67
C SER A 149 1.77 -6.43 -11.15
N GLY A 150 0.92 -7.43 -11.43
CA GLY A 150 1.34 -8.74 -11.95
C GLY A 150 1.97 -8.67 -13.33
N LEU A 151 1.69 -7.61 -14.10
CA LEU A 151 2.37 -7.35 -15.38
C LEU A 151 3.87 -7.11 -15.20
N ALA A 152 4.31 -6.64 -14.02
CA ALA A 152 5.73 -6.45 -13.71
C ALA A 152 6.51 -7.76 -13.62
N ASP A 153 5.83 -8.86 -13.32
CA ASP A 153 6.43 -10.19 -13.31
C ASP A 153 6.65 -10.73 -14.73
N LYS A 154 5.71 -10.45 -15.65
CA LYS A 154 5.74 -10.91 -17.04
C LYS A 154 6.57 -10.03 -17.99
N TYR A 155 6.37 -8.72 -17.92
CA TYR A 155 6.93 -7.77 -18.88
C TYR A 155 8.18 -7.04 -18.36
N GLY A 156 8.50 -7.16 -17.07
CA GLY A 156 9.62 -6.49 -16.41
C GLY A 156 9.15 -5.39 -15.47
N ARG A 157 9.97 -5.11 -14.44
CA ARG A 157 9.62 -4.17 -13.37
C ARG A 157 9.74 -2.75 -13.85
N LYS A 158 10.80 -2.43 -14.62
CA LYS A 158 11.01 -1.08 -15.15
C LYS A 158 9.86 -0.65 -16.05
N LEU A 159 9.48 -1.48 -17.01
CA LEU A 159 8.45 -1.11 -17.99
C LEU A 159 7.11 -0.85 -17.31
N THR A 160 6.69 -1.77 -16.43
CA THR A 160 5.42 -1.67 -15.72
C THR A 160 5.38 -0.43 -14.83
N PHE A 161 6.45 -0.21 -14.05
CA PHE A 161 6.60 0.98 -13.21
C PHE A 161 6.54 2.29 -13.99
N MET A 162 7.22 2.37 -15.14
CA MET A 162 7.26 3.59 -15.94
C MET A 162 5.93 3.90 -16.61
N VAL A 163 5.30 2.89 -17.22
CA VAL A 163 4.00 3.05 -17.88
C VAL A 163 2.93 3.41 -16.86
N SER A 164 2.90 2.73 -15.70
CA SER A 164 1.96 3.06 -14.63
C SER A 164 2.17 4.46 -14.11
N ASN A 165 3.41 4.90 -13.87
CA ASN A 165 3.67 6.25 -13.34
C ASN A 165 3.32 7.36 -14.36
N LEU A 166 3.54 7.11 -15.66
CA LEU A 166 3.14 8.05 -16.73
C LEU A 166 1.62 8.16 -16.84
N LEU A 167 0.92 7.03 -16.84
CA LEU A 167 -0.55 7.01 -16.88
C LEU A 167 -1.16 7.61 -15.60
N PHE A 168 -0.52 7.39 -14.45
CA PHE A 168 -0.85 8.06 -13.21
C PHE A 168 -0.74 9.58 -13.35
N PHE A 169 0.39 10.11 -13.83
CA PHE A 169 0.56 11.55 -14.05
C PHE A 169 -0.54 12.15 -14.97
N ILE A 170 -0.84 11.49 -16.09
CA ILE A 170 -1.87 11.94 -17.04
C ILE A 170 -3.26 11.94 -16.40
N THR A 171 -3.61 10.87 -15.69
CA THR A 171 -4.95 10.72 -15.09
C THR A 171 -5.15 11.69 -13.93
N THR A 172 -4.15 11.93 -13.10
CA THR A 172 -4.23 12.88 -11.98
C THR A 172 -4.25 14.34 -12.45
N LEU A 173 -3.55 14.66 -13.56
CA LEU A 173 -3.72 15.94 -14.24
C LEU A 173 -5.18 16.14 -14.69
N GLY A 174 -5.81 15.07 -15.21
CA GLY A 174 -7.24 15.06 -15.51
C GLY A 174 -8.11 15.30 -14.26
N CYS A 175 -7.78 14.69 -13.11
CA CYS A 175 -8.49 14.90 -11.84
C CYS A 175 -8.43 16.35 -11.33
N SER A 176 -7.48 17.16 -11.81
CA SER A 176 -7.41 18.59 -11.47
C SER A 176 -8.45 19.43 -12.21
N PHE A 177 -9.02 18.92 -13.31
CA PHE A 177 -9.98 19.65 -14.15
C PHE A 177 -11.21 18.80 -14.53
N PRO A 178 -11.94 18.19 -13.57
CA PRO A 178 -13.12 17.43 -13.91
C PRO A 178 -14.24 18.38 -14.33
N LEU A 179 -14.90 18.04 -15.44
CA LEU A 179 -16.06 18.77 -15.94
C LEU A 179 -17.32 18.41 -15.15
N ASN A 180 -17.43 17.14 -14.74
CA ASN A 180 -18.59 16.57 -14.03
C ASN A 180 -18.13 15.58 -12.95
N PHE A 181 -19.00 15.31 -11.97
CA PHE A 181 -18.72 14.33 -10.93
C PHE A 181 -18.39 12.93 -11.50
N GLU A 182 -19.13 12.46 -12.49
CA GLU A 182 -18.86 11.17 -13.15
C GLU A 182 -17.46 11.09 -13.78
N SER A 183 -17.01 12.17 -14.40
CA SER A 183 -15.65 12.23 -14.97
C SER A 183 -14.59 12.17 -13.87
N PHE A 184 -14.85 12.81 -12.73
CA PHE A 184 -13.98 12.73 -11.57
C PHE A 184 -13.92 11.30 -11.00
N LEU A 185 -15.04 10.57 -10.95
CA LEU A 185 -15.06 9.18 -10.50
C LEU A 185 -14.22 8.26 -11.39
N VAL A 186 -14.37 8.36 -12.72
CA VAL A 186 -13.61 7.54 -13.67
C VAL A 186 -12.11 7.86 -13.60
N LEU A 187 -11.74 9.14 -13.59
CA LEU A 187 -10.33 9.56 -13.50
C LEU A 187 -9.72 9.19 -12.14
N SER A 188 -10.51 9.27 -11.07
CA SER A 188 -10.09 8.81 -9.74
C SER A 188 -9.87 7.30 -9.74
N PHE A 189 -10.75 6.50 -10.31
CA PHE A 189 -10.53 5.05 -10.42
C PHE A 189 -9.20 4.73 -11.12
N LEU A 190 -8.97 5.35 -12.29
CA LEU A 190 -7.78 5.09 -13.10
C LEU A 190 -6.51 5.56 -12.41
N SER A 191 -6.48 6.78 -11.88
CA SER A 191 -5.31 7.31 -11.16
C SER A 191 -4.97 6.45 -9.95
N ARG A 192 -5.98 5.92 -9.23
CA ARG A 192 -5.80 5.03 -8.08
C ARG A 192 -5.30 3.63 -8.50
N ALA A 193 -5.76 3.10 -9.63
CA ALA A 193 -5.18 1.86 -10.16
C ALA A 193 -3.70 2.00 -10.51
N PHE A 194 -3.32 3.11 -11.15
CA PHE A 194 -1.94 3.34 -11.55
C PHE A 194 -1.01 3.71 -10.38
N VAL A 195 -1.48 4.48 -9.39
CA VAL A 195 -0.69 4.81 -8.20
C VAL A 195 -0.36 3.55 -7.39
N SER A 196 -1.33 2.65 -7.24
CA SER A 196 -1.16 1.38 -6.53
C SER A 196 -0.17 0.44 -7.24
N THR A 197 -0.21 0.38 -8.57
CA THR A 197 0.75 -0.38 -9.37
C THR A 197 2.17 0.17 -9.18
N THR A 198 2.31 1.49 -9.28
CA THR A 198 3.57 2.20 -9.10
C THR A 198 4.14 1.96 -7.70
N HIS A 199 3.29 1.93 -6.67
CA HIS A 199 3.67 1.63 -5.29
C HIS A 199 4.37 0.28 -5.17
N LEU A 200 3.70 -0.79 -5.61
CA LEU A 200 4.21 -2.16 -5.47
C LEU A 200 5.52 -2.36 -6.25
N CYS A 201 5.59 -1.84 -7.49
CA CYS A 201 6.81 -1.92 -8.27
C CYS A 201 7.97 -1.14 -7.63
N THR A 202 7.70 0.01 -7.01
CA THR A 202 8.74 0.81 -6.32
C THR A 202 9.32 0.04 -5.14
N MET A 203 8.46 -0.61 -4.33
CA MET A 203 8.90 -1.42 -3.19
C MET A 203 9.73 -2.62 -3.64
N VAL A 204 9.33 -3.32 -4.70
CA VAL A 204 10.09 -4.46 -5.21
C VAL A 204 11.43 -4.02 -5.82
N LEU A 205 11.46 -2.95 -6.61
CA LEU A 205 12.69 -2.41 -7.19
C LEU A 205 13.67 -1.89 -6.13
N SER A 206 13.17 -1.31 -5.03
CA SER A 206 14.02 -0.80 -3.95
C SER A 206 14.70 -1.92 -3.17
N VAL A 207 14.04 -3.06 -3.02
CA VAL A 207 14.58 -4.26 -2.37
C VAL A 207 15.54 -5.02 -3.28
N GLU A 208 15.22 -5.16 -4.58
CA GLU A 208 16.01 -5.92 -5.55
C GLU A 208 17.35 -5.27 -5.95
N ILE A 209 17.56 -3.98 -5.64
CA ILE A 209 18.84 -3.28 -5.89
C ILE A 209 19.85 -3.44 -4.74
N MET A 210 19.41 -3.96 -3.58
CA MET A 210 20.22 -4.06 -2.38
C MET A 210 20.77 -5.48 -2.16
N PRO A 211 21.99 -5.62 -1.63
CA PRO A 211 22.52 -6.92 -1.21
C PRO A 211 21.75 -7.46 0.00
N THR A 212 21.85 -8.76 0.26
CA THR A 212 21.09 -9.44 1.33
C THR A 212 21.28 -8.81 2.71
N GLU A 213 22.51 -8.42 3.08
CA GLU A 213 22.81 -7.81 4.38
C GLU A 213 22.12 -6.46 4.58
N HIS A 214 22.06 -5.62 3.55
CA HIS A 214 21.55 -4.25 3.63
C HIS A 214 20.15 -4.07 3.04
N ARG A 215 19.44 -5.18 2.81
CA ARG A 215 18.12 -5.20 2.17
C ARG A 215 17.04 -4.43 2.93
N ALA A 216 17.20 -4.25 4.24
CA ALA A 216 16.26 -3.48 5.07
C ALA A 216 16.36 -1.96 4.88
N LEU A 217 17.49 -1.46 4.39
CA LEU A 217 17.78 -0.02 4.33
C LEU A 217 16.74 0.82 3.55
N PRO A 218 16.24 0.39 2.37
CA PRO A 218 15.20 1.14 1.67
C PRO A 218 13.94 1.33 2.51
N GLU A 219 13.46 0.27 3.17
CA GLU A 219 12.26 0.35 4.00
C GLU A 219 12.48 1.21 5.24
N GLN A 220 13.67 1.16 5.84
CA GLN A 220 14.04 2.06 6.95
C GLN A 220 13.91 3.53 6.55
N ILE A 221 14.37 3.91 5.35
CA ILE A 221 14.25 5.28 4.85
C ILE A 221 12.80 5.62 4.52
N ILE A 222 12.08 4.69 3.88
CA ILE A 222 10.65 4.83 3.55
C ILE A 222 9.80 5.06 4.80
N ALA A 223 10.09 4.38 5.91
CA ALA A 223 9.39 4.54 7.18
C ALA A 223 9.45 5.98 7.71
N TYR A 224 10.52 6.73 7.43
CA TYR A 224 10.59 8.17 7.76
C TYR A 224 9.95 9.06 6.69
N LEU A 225 10.09 8.69 5.41
CA LEU A 225 9.50 9.47 4.31
C LEU A 225 7.97 9.45 4.34
N TRP A 226 7.36 8.36 4.80
CA TRP A 226 5.91 8.25 4.93
C TRP A 226 5.30 9.39 5.76
N PRO A 227 5.62 9.55 7.06
CA PRO A 227 5.04 10.63 7.86
C PRO A 227 5.46 12.03 7.39
N VAL A 228 6.67 12.19 6.85
CA VAL A 228 7.10 13.47 6.24
C VAL A 228 6.18 13.84 5.08
N SER A 229 5.85 12.88 4.21
CA SER A 229 4.96 13.09 3.06
C SER A 229 3.56 13.47 3.51
N LEU A 230 3.03 12.81 4.55
CA LEU A 230 1.73 13.12 5.14
C LEU A 230 1.68 14.53 5.73
N LEU A 231 2.71 14.95 6.47
CA LEU A 231 2.78 16.29 7.04
C LEU A 231 2.88 17.37 5.97
N ILE A 232 3.67 17.15 4.92
CA ILE A 232 3.75 18.10 3.81
C ILE A 232 2.40 18.17 3.07
N CYS A 233 1.74 17.02 2.81
CA CYS A 233 0.41 17.00 2.20
C CYS A 233 -0.62 17.77 3.05
N CYS A 234 -0.64 17.53 4.36
CA CYS A 234 -1.49 18.23 5.33
C CYS A 234 -1.22 19.74 5.32
N LEU A 235 0.05 20.15 5.31
CA LEU A 235 0.43 21.57 5.27
C LEU A 235 -0.02 22.23 3.97
N VAL A 236 0.24 21.60 2.81
CA VAL A 236 -0.19 22.15 1.52
C VAL A 236 -1.72 22.24 1.46
N ALA A 237 -2.43 21.21 1.91
CA ALA A 237 -3.89 21.19 1.99
C ALA A 237 -4.45 22.28 2.90
N TYR A 238 -3.79 22.57 4.02
CA TYR A 238 -4.16 23.67 4.92
C TYR A 238 -3.97 25.04 4.25
N LEU A 239 -2.83 25.24 3.56
CA LEU A 239 -2.51 26.51 2.89
C LEU A 239 -3.46 26.85 1.73
N VAL A 240 -3.97 25.83 1.02
CA VAL A 240 -4.86 26.02 -0.14
C VAL A 240 -6.36 25.90 0.19
N ARG A 241 -6.72 25.71 1.47
CA ARG A 241 -8.11 25.40 1.89
C ARG A 241 -9.15 26.43 1.44
N GLU A 242 -8.78 27.70 1.38
CA GLU A 242 -9.69 28.81 1.04
C GLU A 242 -9.78 29.09 -0.48
N LEU A 243 -8.90 28.49 -1.29
CA LEU A 243 -8.81 28.77 -2.72
C LEU A 243 -9.77 27.88 -3.54
N ASN A 244 -9.32 26.68 -3.88
CA ASN A 244 -10.08 25.65 -4.58
C ASN A 244 -9.37 24.32 -4.37
N TRP A 245 -10.11 23.25 -4.12
CA TRP A 245 -9.53 21.90 -3.97
C TRP A 245 -8.73 21.44 -5.21
N ARG A 246 -9.09 21.95 -6.41
CA ARG A 246 -8.35 21.67 -7.66
C ARG A 246 -6.88 22.13 -7.62
N TYR A 247 -6.58 23.20 -6.88
CA TYR A 247 -5.19 23.67 -6.75
C TYR A 247 -4.33 22.69 -5.95
N LEU A 248 -4.90 21.99 -4.97
CA LEU A 248 -4.19 20.94 -4.25
C LEU A 248 -3.75 19.82 -5.22
N GLU A 249 -4.69 19.30 -6.01
CA GLU A 249 -4.42 18.27 -7.02
C GLU A 249 -3.42 18.74 -8.07
N LEU A 250 -3.51 20.01 -8.51
CA LEU A 250 -2.57 20.57 -9.49
C LEU A 250 -1.15 20.69 -8.93
N ILE A 251 -0.99 21.14 -7.68
CA ILE A 251 0.32 21.21 -7.01
C ILE A 251 0.93 19.82 -6.88
N LEU A 252 0.15 18.83 -6.44
CA LEU A 252 0.63 17.45 -6.32
C LEU A 252 0.96 16.84 -7.69
N THR A 253 0.20 17.16 -8.72
CA THR A 253 0.48 16.75 -10.10
C THR A 253 1.78 17.37 -10.61
N LEU A 254 2.05 18.65 -10.31
CA LEU A 254 3.31 19.30 -10.64
C LEU A 254 4.49 18.59 -9.96
N LEU A 255 4.34 18.18 -8.69
CA LEU A 255 5.34 17.38 -8.00
C LEU A 255 5.58 16.01 -8.66
N SER A 256 4.64 15.50 -9.46
CA SER A 256 4.75 14.22 -10.19
C SER A 256 5.40 14.35 -11.56
N SER A 257 5.68 15.56 -12.03
CA SER A 257 6.30 15.81 -13.35
C SER A 257 7.70 15.21 -13.51
N TYR A 258 8.37 14.82 -12.42
CA TYR A 258 9.68 14.14 -12.47
C TYR A 258 9.63 12.83 -13.27
N VAL A 259 8.45 12.23 -13.47
CA VAL A 259 8.25 11.02 -14.27
C VAL A 259 8.86 11.15 -15.68
N VAL A 260 8.87 12.36 -16.26
CA VAL A 260 9.46 12.62 -17.57
C VAL A 260 10.95 12.27 -17.57
N VAL A 261 11.69 12.69 -16.54
CA VAL A 261 13.13 12.42 -16.41
C VAL A 261 13.40 10.98 -15.97
N GLN A 262 12.44 10.38 -15.26
CA GLN A 262 12.60 9.08 -14.63
C GLN A 262 12.90 7.96 -15.63
N TRP A 263 12.34 8.02 -16.84
CA TRP A 263 12.53 6.99 -17.88
C TRP A 263 14.01 6.71 -18.22
N TRP A 264 14.82 7.77 -18.30
CA TRP A 264 16.26 7.66 -18.63
C TRP A 264 17.11 7.26 -17.44
N VAL A 265 16.60 7.47 -16.25
CA VAL A 265 17.28 7.17 -14.99
C VAL A 265 17.02 5.72 -14.61
N THR A 266 15.78 5.25 -14.53
CA THR A 266 15.50 3.91 -14.02
C THR A 266 16.02 2.81 -14.93
N ASP A 267 16.51 1.74 -14.32
CA ASP A 267 17.05 0.55 -14.96
C ASP A 267 16.22 -0.67 -14.56
N GLU A 268 16.30 -1.75 -15.34
CA GLU A 268 15.60 -3.00 -15.01
C GLU A 268 16.28 -3.71 -13.83
N SER A 269 15.51 -4.52 -13.10
CA SER A 269 16.03 -5.32 -12.00
C SER A 269 17.02 -6.36 -12.48
N LEU A 270 18.23 -6.35 -11.91
CA LEU A 270 19.25 -7.37 -12.18
C LEU A 270 18.74 -8.76 -11.79
N VAL A 271 18.06 -8.88 -10.66
CA VAL A 271 17.51 -10.13 -10.14
C VAL A 271 16.47 -10.71 -11.10
N TRP A 272 15.62 -9.85 -11.68
CA TRP A 272 14.64 -10.29 -12.67
C TRP A 272 15.25 -10.68 -14.00
N LEU A 273 16.27 -9.95 -14.47
CA LEU A 273 16.98 -10.29 -15.72
C LEU A 273 17.61 -11.67 -15.62
N LEU A 274 18.26 -11.98 -14.49
CA LEU A 274 18.83 -13.29 -14.22
C LEU A 274 17.74 -14.38 -14.11
N ALA A 275 16.67 -14.12 -13.34
CA ALA A 275 15.56 -15.07 -13.19
C ALA A 275 14.78 -15.33 -14.50
N SER A 276 14.75 -14.36 -15.42
CA SER A 276 14.10 -14.49 -16.72
C SER A 276 15.01 -15.09 -17.81
N GLY A 277 16.25 -15.46 -17.46
CA GLY A 277 17.24 -15.99 -18.41
C GLY A 277 17.81 -14.96 -19.40
N LYS A 278 17.60 -13.66 -19.19
CA LYS A 278 18.08 -12.57 -20.07
C LYS A 278 19.52 -12.17 -19.71
N ILE A 279 20.45 -13.12 -19.83
CA ILE A 279 21.84 -12.96 -19.37
C ILE A 279 22.58 -11.82 -20.10
N ASP A 280 22.35 -11.64 -21.40
CA ASP A 280 23.01 -10.59 -22.18
C ASP A 280 22.62 -9.18 -21.72
N ASP A 281 21.33 -8.98 -21.39
CA ASP A 281 20.84 -7.71 -20.86
C ASP A 281 21.33 -7.47 -19.42
N ALA A 282 21.44 -8.53 -18.61
CA ALA A 282 22.08 -8.45 -17.29
C ALA A 282 23.55 -8.00 -17.40
N LYS A 283 24.31 -8.54 -18.35
CA LYS A 283 25.70 -8.11 -18.62
C LYS A 283 25.80 -6.65 -19.05
N LYS A 284 24.90 -6.18 -19.92
CA LYS A 284 24.83 -4.76 -20.33
C LYS A 284 24.59 -3.86 -19.11
N LEU A 285 23.66 -4.26 -18.24
CA LEU A 285 23.36 -3.52 -17.01
C LEU A 285 24.57 -3.49 -16.07
N VAL A 286 25.26 -4.61 -15.88
CA VAL A 286 26.48 -4.68 -15.06
C VAL A 286 27.58 -3.76 -15.59
N ARG A 287 27.80 -3.72 -16.91
CA ARG A 287 28.76 -2.77 -17.50
C ARG A 287 28.38 -1.33 -17.22
N LYS A 288 27.10 -0.98 -17.36
CA LYS A 288 26.59 0.36 -17.02
C LYS A 288 26.81 0.70 -15.54
N ILE A 289 26.55 -0.23 -14.62
CA ILE A 289 26.78 -0.04 -13.17
C ILE A 289 28.26 0.19 -12.90
N ALA A 290 29.13 -0.64 -13.50
CA ALA A 290 30.57 -0.57 -13.35
C ALA A 290 31.14 0.78 -13.86
N GLU A 291 30.65 1.28 -15.00
CA GLU A 291 31.01 2.60 -15.54
C GLU A 291 30.63 3.74 -14.58
N ILE A 292 29.40 3.72 -14.04
CA ILE A 292 28.90 4.76 -13.12
C ILE A 292 29.65 4.72 -11.78
N ASN A 293 29.92 3.52 -11.26
CA ASN A 293 30.63 3.33 -10.00
C ASN A 293 32.16 3.42 -10.15
N ARG A 294 32.67 3.49 -11.39
CA ARG A 294 34.10 3.51 -11.74
C ARG A 294 34.84 2.30 -11.17
N VAL A 295 34.31 1.10 -11.43
CA VAL A 295 34.87 -0.19 -11.01
C VAL A 295 35.05 -1.08 -12.25
N ASP A 296 35.98 -2.03 -12.18
CA ASP A 296 36.18 -3.01 -13.24
C ASP A 296 34.99 -4.00 -13.30
N PRO A 297 34.31 -4.15 -14.45
CA PRO A 297 33.20 -5.08 -14.60
C PRO A 297 33.60 -6.55 -14.65
N GLN A 298 34.87 -6.90 -14.89
CA GLN A 298 35.23 -8.28 -15.27
C GLN A 298 34.83 -9.32 -14.21
N LYS A 299 35.12 -9.06 -12.93
CA LYS A 299 34.74 -9.96 -11.83
C LYS A 299 33.22 -10.21 -11.79
N ALA A 300 32.42 -9.16 -11.98
CA ALA A 300 30.96 -9.26 -11.98
C ALA A 300 30.45 -10.03 -13.21
N LEU A 301 31.08 -9.85 -14.36
CA LEU A 301 30.72 -10.54 -15.60
C LEU A 301 31.04 -12.04 -15.51
N ASP A 302 32.20 -12.41 -14.98
CA ASP A 302 32.61 -13.81 -14.80
C ASP A 302 31.64 -14.56 -13.86
N LEU A 303 31.19 -13.91 -12.79
CA LEU A 303 30.19 -14.45 -11.86
C LEU A 303 28.82 -14.66 -12.54
N ILE A 304 28.39 -13.71 -13.38
CA ILE A 304 27.15 -13.86 -14.15
C ILE A 304 27.26 -14.99 -15.18
N ASP A 305 28.42 -15.16 -15.81
CA ASP A 305 28.67 -16.27 -16.72
C ASP A 305 28.61 -17.62 -15.99
N GLN A 306 29.21 -17.72 -14.80
CA GLN A 306 29.09 -18.91 -13.96
C GLN A 306 27.62 -19.21 -13.59
N TYR A 307 26.82 -18.18 -13.28
CA TYR A 307 25.40 -18.33 -13.01
C TYR A 307 24.64 -18.85 -14.24
N GLY A 308 24.85 -18.24 -15.41
CA GLY A 308 24.21 -18.65 -16.66
C GLY A 308 24.53 -20.10 -17.06
N HIS A 309 25.77 -20.55 -16.82
CA HIS A 309 26.18 -21.94 -17.06
C HIS A 309 25.48 -22.93 -16.10
N LYS A 310 25.31 -22.57 -14.82
CA LYS A 310 24.59 -23.42 -13.85
C LYS A 310 23.09 -23.51 -14.17
N ALA A 311 22.46 -22.39 -14.53
CA ALA A 311 21.06 -22.36 -14.92
C ALA A 311 20.77 -23.16 -16.21
N GLY A 312 21.77 -23.34 -17.07
CA GLY A 312 21.69 -24.16 -18.29
C GLY A 312 21.91 -25.67 -18.07
N GLN A 313 22.27 -26.13 -16.87
CA GLN A 313 22.45 -27.55 -16.57
C GLN A 313 21.13 -28.16 -16.03
N PRO A 314 20.65 -29.29 -16.57
CA PRO A 314 19.44 -29.93 -16.07
C PRO A 314 19.66 -30.51 -14.66
N GLU A 315 18.84 -30.10 -13.69
CA GLU A 315 18.67 -30.79 -12.41
C GLU A 315 17.83 -32.06 -12.60
N SER A 316 18.39 -33.07 -13.26
CA SER A 316 17.90 -34.45 -13.19
C SER A 316 19.02 -35.40 -13.63
N GLU A 317 19.17 -36.54 -12.93
CA GLU A 317 20.03 -37.64 -13.38
C GLU A 317 19.85 -37.89 -14.89
N PRO A 318 20.94 -38.12 -15.64
CA PRO A 318 20.85 -38.34 -17.08
C PRO A 318 20.04 -39.62 -17.35
N SER A 319 18.76 -39.47 -17.64
CA SER A 319 18.03 -40.51 -18.35
C SER A 319 18.50 -40.47 -19.80
N ASN A 320 19.40 -41.40 -20.16
CA ASN A 320 19.81 -41.64 -21.53
C ASN A 320 18.59 -42.08 -22.36
N ILE A 321 17.87 -41.11 -22.95
CA ILE A 321 16.79 -41.39 -23.88
C ILE A 321 17.41 -41.49 -25.27
N PRO A 322 17.37 -42.66 -25.94
CA PRO A 322 17.92 -42.80 -27.28
C PRO A 322 17.20 -41.91 -28.30
N LEU A 323 17.97 -41.41 -29.27
CA LEU A 323 17.60 -40.40 -30.28
C LEU A 323 16.32 -40.70 -31.08
N ASN A 324 15.90 -41.97 -31.12
CA ASN A 324 14.75 -42.46 -31.88
C ASN A 324 13.38 -42.17 -31.23
N THR A 325 13.35 -41.48 -30.09
CA THR A 325 12.12 -41.22 -29.32
C THR A 325 11.65 -39.77 -29.35
N ILE A 326 12.36 -38.86 -30.04
CA ILE A 326 11.97 -37.45 -30.16
C ILE A 326 10.90 -37.33 -31.26
N PRO A 327 9.67 -36.86 -30.97
CA PRO A 327 8.69 -36.57 -31.99
C PRO A 327 9.24 -35.50 -32.95
N GLN A 328 9.26 -35.77 -34.26
CA GLN A 328 9.71 -34.82 -35.31
C GLN A 328 8.86 -33.53 -35.39
N LYS A 329 7.80 -33.44 -34.59
CA LYS A 329 6.92 -32.28 -34.50
C LYS A 329 6.67 -31.98 -33.02
N LEU A 330 7.30 -30.93 -32.52
CA LEU A 330 6.95 -30.34 -31.22
C LEU A 330 5.50 -29.82 -31.33
N PRO A 331 4.62 -30.04 -30.34
CA PRO A 331 3.34 -29.34 -30.26
C PRO A 331 3.59 -27.83 -30.34
N SER A 332 2.71 -27.09 -31.01
CA SER A 332 2.77 -25.62 -31.17
C SER A 332 2.76 -24.81 -29.88
N ASP A 333 2.68 -25.50 -28.73
CA ASP A 333 2.35 -24.93 -27.43
C ASP A 333 3.53 -25.04 -26.44
N VAL A 334 4.74 -25.37 -26.92
CA VAL A 334 5.94 -25.53 -26.08
C VAL A 334 7.06 -24.64 -26.57
N ASP A 335 7.29 -23.52 -25.87
CA ASP A 335 8.49 -22.69 -26.00
C ASP A 335 9.69 -23.43 -25.40
N ALA A 336 10.25 -24.39 -26.15
CA ALA A 336 11.48 -25.10 -25.79
C ALA A 336 12.71 -24.31 -26.27
N ILE A 337 13.67 -24.10 -25.37
CA ILE A 337 15.00 -23.62 -25.74
C ILE A 337 15.82 -24.87 -26.09
N VAL A 338 16.27 -24.98 -27.33
CA VAL A 338 17.23 -26.02 -27.73
C VAL A 338 18.61 -25.56 -27.30
N CYS A 339 19.16 -26.17 -26.25
CA CYS A 339 20.56 -25.97 -25.89
C CYS A 339 21.42 -26.96 -26.67
N ASN A 340 22.37 -26.43 -27.46
CA ASN A 340 23.40 -27.26 -28.09
C ASN A 340 24.56 -27.42 -27.10
N GLN A 341 24.85 -28.66 -26.70
CA GLN A 341 26.08 -28.99 -26.00
C GLN A 341 27.00 -29.73 -26.97
N LYS A 342 28.22 -29.23 -27.17
CA LYS A 342 29.29 -29.97 -27.84
C LYS A 342 30.04 -30.77 -26.78
N ASP A 343 29.69 -32.03 -26.63
CA ASP A 343 30.63 -33.02 -26.12
C ASP A 343 31.26 -33.75 -27.30
N THR A 344 32.53 -34.08 -27.18
CA THR A 344 33.35 -34.76 -28.19
C THR A 344 32.59 -35.94 -28.83
N ASP A 345 32.49 -35.89 -30.15
CA ASP A 345 31.99 -36.90 -31.09
C ASP A 345 30.50 -37.30 -31.10
N ASN A 346 29.59 -36.62 -30.39
CA ASN A 346 28.14 -36.76 -30.66
C ASN A 346 27.35 -35.48 -30.38
N GLU A 347 26.63 -34.96 -31.39
CA GLU A 347 25.66 -33.87 -31.20
C GLU A 347 24.42 -34.41 -30.46
N VAL A 348 24.31 -34.08 -29.16
CA VAL A 348 23.10 -34.32 -28.38
C VAL A 348 22.29 -33.03 -28.32
N LYS A 349 21.09 -33.04 -28.91
CA LYS A 349 20.11 -31.95 -28.72
C LYS A 349 19.37 -32.16 -27.40
N VAL A 350 19.64 -31.31 -26.42
CA VAL A 350 18.90 -31.25 -25.16
C VAL A 350 17.77 -30.24 -25.31
N ILE A 351 16.53 -30.70 -25.12
CA ILE A 351 15.35 -29.83 -25.07
C ILE A 351 15.28 -29.27 -23.65
N CYS A 352 15.72 -28.02 -23.48
CA CYS A 352 15.52 -27.31 -22.22
C CYS A 352 14.11 -26.74 -22.22
N LYS A 353 13.29 -27.12 -21.24
CA LYS A 353 12.08 -26.36 -20.95
C LYS A 353 12.53 -24.95 -20.59
N SER A 354 12.08 -23.95 -21.35
CA SER A 354 12.15 -22.59 -20.83
C SER A 354 11.30 -22.58 -19.55
N GLN A 355 11.85 -22.07 -18.45
CA GLN A 355 11.04 -21.67 -17.29
C GLN A 355 10.26 -20.40 -17.65
N VAL A 356 9.49 -20.44 -18.73
CA VAL A 356 8.47 -19.42 -18.99
C VAL A 356 7.24 -19.83 -18.19
N ALA A 357 6.79 -18.90 -17.37
CA ALA A 357 5.75 -19.05 -16.35
C ALA A 357 4.57 -19.93 -16.79
N ASP A 358 4.43 -21.11 -16.17
CA ASP A 358 3.14 -21.80 -16.04
C ASP A 358 2.16 -20.84 -15.35
N ASP A 359 1.00 -20.60 -15.96
CA ASP A 359 -0.09 -19.70 -15.57
C ASP A 359 0.01 -19.09 -14.16
N SER A 360 0.51 -17.84 -14.10
CA SER A 360 1.01 -17.20 -12.88
C SER A 360 0.03 -17.19 -11.72
N LEU A 361 -1.29 -17.08 -11.97
CA LEU A 361 -2.31 -17.04 -10.91
C LEU A 361 -2.72 -18.43 -10.40
N LEU A 362 -2.81 -19.44 -11.27
CA LEU A 362 -3.20 -20.79 -10.87
C LEU A 362 -2.13 -21.45 -10.00
N SER A 363 -0.87 -21.04 -10.19
CA SER A 363 0.28 -21.46 -9.37
C SER A 363 0.07 -21.20 -7.87
N PHE A 364 -0.56 -20.07 -7.50
CA PHE A 364 -0.83 -19.68 -6.12
C PHE A 364 -1.81 -20.60 -5.40
N VAL A 365 -2.73 -21.24 -6.14
CA VAL A 365 -3.71 -22.17 -5.57
C VAL A 365 -3.18 -23.61 -5.61
N ARG A 366 -2.45 -23.96 -6.67
CA ARG A 366 -1.94 -25.32 -6.89
C ARG A 366 -0.79 -25.68 -5.95
N ASN A 367 0.10 -24.72 -5.66
CA ASN A 367 1.23 -24.95 -4.78
C ASN A 367 0.84 -24.70 -3.31
N ARG A 368 0.95 -25.73 -2.48
CA ARG A 368 0.54 -25.69 -1.07
C ARG A 368 1.32 -24.68 -0.22
N ASN A 369 2.64 -24.57 -0.40
CA ASN A 369 3.45 -23.65 0.39
C ASN A 369 3.22 -22.21 -0.04
N LEU A 370 3.14 -21.97 -1.35
CA LEU A 370 2.82 -20.67 -1.90
C LEU A 370 1.43 -20.19 -1.44
N PHE A 371 0.41 -21.06 -1.54
CA PHE A 371 -0.94 -20.77 -1.04
C PHE A 371 -0.92 -20.39 0.44
N LYS A 372 -0.24 -21.19 1.27
CA LYS A 372 -0.12 -20.94 2.71
C LYS A 372 0.55 -19.59 2.99
N LEU A 373 1.63 -19.28 2.27
CA LEU A 373 2.36 -18.03 2.40
C LEU A 373 1.47 -16.85 2.01
N THR A 374 0.78 -16.92 0.88
CA THR A 374 -0.16 -15.87 0.43
C THR A 374 -1.29 -15.64 1.43
N VAL A 375 -1.97 -16.70 1.89
CA VAL A 375 -3.07 -16.57 2.86
C VAL A 375 -2.59 -15.93 4.16
N ILE A 376 -1.44 -16.36 4.69
CA ILE A 376 -0.91 -15.77 5.91
C ILE A 376 -0.54 -14.31 5.68
N SER A 377 0.17 -13.98 4.61
CA SER A 377 0.51 -12.59 4.27
C SER A 377 -0.74 -11.72 4.13
N CYS A 378 -1.79 -12.19 3.45
CA CYS A 378 -3.07 -11.48 3.36
C CYS A 378 -3.68 -11.21 4.75
N LEU A 379 -3.66 -12.18 5.67
CA LEU A 379 -4.18 -11.99 7.02
C LEU A 379 -3.37 -10.98 7.84
N LEU A 380 -2.04 -10.96 7.68
CA LEU A 380 -1.18 -9.96 8.31
C LEU A 380 -1.53 -8.56 7.80
N TRP A 381 -1.54 -8.37 6.48
CA TRP A 381 -1.86 -7.08 5.85
C TRP A 381 -3.27 -6.57 6.20
N PHE A 382 -4.24 -7.48 6.26
CA PHE A 382 -5.59 -7.15 6.70
C PHE A 382 -5.63 -6.67 8.15
N ALA A 383 -5.00 -7.40 9.07
CA ALA A 383 -4.95 -7.03 10.49
C ALA A 383 -4.26 -5.68 10.71
N ASP A 384 -3.16 -5.45 10.02
CA ASP A 384 -2.36 -4.23 10.09
C ASP A 384 -3.15 -3.04 9.55
N SER A 385 -3.75 -3.17 8.36
CA SER A 385 -4.52 -2.09 7.74
C SER A 385 -5.77 -1.73 8.54
N VAL A 386 -6.58 -2.70 8.99
CA VAL A 386 -7.76 -2.42 9.82
C VAL A 386 -7.37 -1.62 11.07
N THR A 387 -6.29 -2.03 11.73
CA THR A 387 -5.83 -1.40 12.97
C THR A 387 -5.20 -0.04 12.72
N TYR A 388 -4.30 0.07 11.74
CA TYR A 388 -3.59 1.31 11.40
C TYR A 388 -4.56 2.39 10.91
N ASP A 389 -5.43 2.06 9.95
CA ASP A 389 -6.38 3.01 9.35
C ASP A 389 -7.50 3.37 10.35
N GLY A 390 -7.97 2.40 11.16
CA GLY A 390 -8.96 2.67 12.21
C GLY A 390 -8.46 3.68 13.25
N LEU A 391 -7.19 3.55 13.68
CA LEU A 391 -6.55 4.50 14.59
C LEU A 391 -6.25 5.84 13.90
N LEU A 392 -5.90 5.84 12.62
CA LEU A 392 -5.70 7.07 11.84
C LEU A 392 -7.00 7.87 11.75
N LEU A 393 -8.14 7.21 11.50
CA LEU A 393 -9.47 7.84 11.44
C LEU A 393 -9.98 8.31 12.80
N THR A 394 -9.33 7.99 13.91
CA THR A 394 -9.68 8.52 15.24
C THR A 394 -9.00 9.89 15.50
N SER A 395 -8.19 10.40 14.58
CA SER A 395 -7.52 11.72 14.68
C SER A 395 -8.45 12.90 14.96
N SER A 396 -9.70 12.88 14.51
CA SER A 396 -10.69 13.93 14.77
C SER A 396 -11.15 14.00 16.22
N SER A 397 -10.90 12.99 17.05
CA SER A 397 -11.21 13.04 18.48
C SER A 397 -10.03 13.55 19.32
N LEU A 398 -8.84 13.74 18.73
CA LEU A 398 -7.66 14.23 19.45
C LEU A 398 -7.63 15.77 19.55
N ALA A 399 -8.27 16.47 18.62
CA ALA A 399 -8.34 17.93 18.60
C ALA A 399 -9.65 18.42 17.96
N ASN A 400 -10.06 19.65 18.29
CA ASN A 400 -11.25 20.26 17.69
C ASN A 400 -11.07 20.61 16.20
N ASP A 401 -9.82 20.77 15.75
CA ASP A 401 -9.47 21.02 14.35
C ASP A 401 -8.89 19.76 13.70
N PHE A 402 -9.40 19.41 12.52
CA PHE A 402 -9.01 18.21 11.78
C PHE A 402 -7.50 18.18 11.44
N TYR A 403 -6.93 19.30 10.98
CA TYR A 403 -5.52 19.36 10.58
C TYR A 403 -4.58 19.21 11.79
N VAL A 404 -4.95 19.80 12.93
CA VAL A 404 -4.21 19.64 14.19
C VAL A 404 -4.26 18.20 14.68
N GLY A 405 -5.45 17.58 14.70
CA GLY A 405 -5.63 16.19 15.10
C GLY A 405 -4.86 15.22 14.21
N PHE A 406 -4.90 15.44 12.89
CA PHE A 406 -4.11 14.66 11.92
C PHE A 406 -2.61 14.81 12.15
N THR A 407 -2.12 16.03 12.38
CA THR A 407 -0.70 16.31 12.63
C THR A 407 -0.19 15.58 13.87
N ILE A 408 -0.95 15.61 14.98
CA ILE A 408 -0.59 14.90 16.21
C ILE A 408 -0.52 13.39 15.97
N ASN A 409 -1.45 12.83 15.20
CA ASN A 409 -1.47 11.40 14.87
C ASN A 409 -0.22 10.99 14.07
N VAL A 410 0.17 11.79 13.06
CA VAL A 410 1.33 11.51 12.22
C VAL A 410 2.66 11.69 12.98
N LEU A 411 2.73 12.60 13.95
CA LEU A 411 3.96 12.79 14.75
C LEU A 411 4.38 11.52 15.53
N VAL A 412 3.41 10.67 15.91
CA VAL A 412 3.67 9.39 16.59
C VAL A 412 4.40 8.39 15.68
N GLU A 413 4.34 8.58 14.36
CA GLU A 413 4.97 7.67 13.40
C GLU A 413 6.48 7.85 13.31
N PHE A 414 7.04 9.00 13.69
CA PHE A 414 8.49 9.21 13.72
C PHE A 414 9.20 8.33 14.77
N PRO A 415 8.76 8.27 16.04
CA PRO A 415 9.26 7.28 16.99
C PRO A 415 9.10 5.84 16.51
N ALA A 416 8.00 5.53 15.81
CA ALA A 416 7.78 4.20 15.24
C ALA A 416 8.84 3.85 14.18
N ALA A 417 9.09 4.76 13.23
CA ALA A 417 10.12 4.60 12.19
C ALA A 417 11.52 4.43 12.78
N PHE A 418 11.84 5.18 13.86
CA PHE A 418 13.09 5.05 14.59
C PHE A 418 13.26 3.69 15.27
N LEU A 419 12.24 3.23 16.00
CA LEU A 419 12.27 1.92 16.66
C LEU A 419 12.31 0.77 15.66
N PHE A 420 11.56 0.87 14.56
CA PHE A 420 11.62 -0.08 13.45
C PHE A 420 13.04 -0.18 12.90
N SER A 421 13.64 0.95 12.53
CA SER A 421 14.99 1.00 11.95
C SER A 421 16.05 0.45 12.90
N LEU A 422 15.94 0.72 14.20
CA LEU A 422 16.87 0.24 15.21
C LEU A 422 16.81 -1.28 15.42
N LEU A 423 15.61 -1.86 15.33
CA LEU A 423 15.35 -3.25 15.73
C LEU A 423 15.36 -4.25 14.58
N ILE A 424 15.00 -3.84 13.35
CA ILE A 424 14.79 -4.77 12.23
C ILE A 424 16.05 -5.57 11.88
N ASP A 425 17.22 -4.94 11.87
CA ASP A 425 18.50 -5.61 11.58
C ASP A 425 19.02 -6.43 12.76
N ARG A 426 18.60 -6.10 14.00
CA ARG A 426 19.08 -6.77 15.23
C ARG A 426 18.25 -7.99 15.61
N LEU A 427 16.93 -7.87 15.51
CA LEU A 427 15.99 -8.91 15.94
C LEU A 427 15.55 -9.82 14.78
N GLY A 428 15.64 -9.33 13.55
CA GLY A 428 15.12 -9.98 12.35
C GLY A 428 13.65 -9.68 12.09
N ARG A 429 13.20 -9.97 10.86
CA ARG A 429 11.89 -9.56 10.35
C ARG A 429 10.76 -10.21 11.13
N LYS A 430 10.82 -11.54 11.28
CA LYS A 430 9.76 -12.32 11.94
C LYS A 430 9.54 -11.90 13.40
N LYS A 431 10.63 -11.67 14.15
CA LYS A 431 10.54 -11.25 15.55
C LYS A 431 10.02 -9.82 15.67
N CYS A 432 10.48 -8.90 14.81
CA CYS A 432 9.97 -7.53 14.79
C CYS A 432 8.46 -7.49 14.55
N VAL A 433 7.95 -8.16 13.51
CA VAL A 433 6.51 -8.26 13.25
C VAL A 433 5.79 -8.79 14.49
N SER A 434 6.28 -9.87 15.11
CA SER A 434 5.60 -10.48 16.25
C SER A 434 5.61 -9.59 17.52
N ILE A 435 6.74 -8.95 17.84
CA ILE A 435 6.89 -8.14 19.06
C ILE A 435 6.06 -6.86 18.96
N PHE A 436 6.13 -6.14 17.84
CA PHE A 436 5.39 -4.89 17.68
C PHE A 436 3.87 -5.10 17.70
N HIS A 437 3.37 -6.16 17.06
CA HIS A 437 1.95 -6.51 17.13
C HIS A 437 1.51 -6.92 18.54
N LEU A 438 2.35 -7.66 19.28
CA LEU A 438 2.05 -8.00 20.67
C LEU A 438 1.97 -6.74 21.55
N ILE A 439 2.93 -5.81 21.41
CA ILE A 439 2.91 -4.52 22.12
C ILE A 439 1.66 -3.73 21.75
N SER A 440 1.30 -3.67 20.46
CA SER A 440 0.11 -2.95 20.02
C SER A 440 -1.16 -3.56 20.62
N GLY A 441 -1.30 -4.90 20.55
CA GLY A 441 -2.46 -5.62 21.06
C GLY A 441 -2.68 -5.42 22.56
N VAL A 442 -1.62 -5.59 23.37
CA VAL A 442 -1.67 -5.32 24.81
C VAL A 442 -2.02 -3.86 25.07
N SER A 443 -1.38 -2.92 24.38
CA SER A 443 -1.56 -1.49 24.62
C SER A 443 -2.99 -1.03 24.30
N LEU A 444 -3.58 -1.53 23.21
CA LEU A 444 -4.94 -1.19 22.81
C LEU A 444 -5.99 -1.78 23.75
N ILE A 445 -5.81 -3.01 24.26
CA ILE A 445 -6.71 -3.59 25.27
C ILE A 445 -6.62 -2.81 26.58
N VAL A 446 -5.40 -2.50 27.05
CA VAL A 446 -5.20 -1.70 28.27
C VAL A 446 -5.83 -0.31 28.13
N SER A 447 -5.62 0.35 26.99
CA SER A 447 -6.25 1.64 26.67
C SER A 447 -7.78 1.53 26.72
N SER A 448 -8.35 0.49 26.12
CA SER A 448 -9.80 0.25 26.14
C SER A 448 -10.36 0.13 27.55
N VAL A 449 -9.67 -0.61 28.43
CA VAL A 449 -10.09 -0.78 29.83
C VAL A 449 -9.99 0.54 30.59
N LEU A 450 -8.88 1.27 30.45
CA LEU A 450 -8.67 2.52 31.19
C LEU A 450 -9.61 3.65 30.77
N LEU A 451 -9.96 3.72 29.48
CA LEU A 451 -10.84 4.78 28.96
C LEU A 451 -12.34 4.50 29.19
N ASN A 452 -12.74 3.23 29.40
CA ASN A 452 -14.16 2.85 29.37
C ASN A 452 -14.64 2.07 30.61
N ALA A 453 -13.76 1.65 31.51
CA ALA A 453 -14.19 0.94 32.70
C ALA A 453 -14.81 1.90 33.73
N LYS A 454 -15.96 1.53 34.29
CA LYS A 454 -16.69 2.33 35.30
C LYS A 454 -15.85 2.72 36.52
N PHE A 455 -14.87 1.90 36.90
CA PHE A 455 -13.97 2.23 38.02
C PHE A 455 -12.98 3.36 37.69
N ALA A 456 -12.73 3.62 36.40
CA ALA A 456 -11.77 4.59 35.91
C ALA A 456 -12.35 5.99 35.70
N GLU A 457 -13.69 6.14 35.66
CA GLU A 457 -14.39 7.41 35.43
C GLU A 457 -14.06 8.49 36.48
N ASN A 458 -13.81 8.08 37.73
CA ASN A 458 -13.54 8.99 38.85
C ASN A 458 -12.07 9.38 39.01
N ILE A 459 -11.17 8.87 38.16
CA ILE A 459 -9.72 9.09 38.26
C ILE A 459 -9.28 9.89 37.04
N SER A 460 -9.04 11.19 37.18
CA SER A 460 -8.59 12.04 36.05
C SER A 460 -7.30 11.55 35.37
N ALA A 461 -6.45 10.83 36.09
CA ALA A 461 -5.24 10.21 35.54
C ALA A 461 -5.52 9.02 34.60
N SER A 462 -6.67 8.33 34.74
CA SER A 462 -7.00 7.15 33.92
C SER A 462 -7.13 7.50 32.44
N TYR A 463 -7.72 8.66 32.14
CA TYR A 463 -7.87 9.19 30.79
C TYR A 463 -6.51 9.39 30.13
N TRP A 464 -5.60 10.12 30.79
CA TRP A 464 -4.28 10.42 30.24
C TRP A 464 -3.43 9.18 30.06
N ILE A 465 -3.45 8.25 31.03
CA ILE A 465 -2.73 6.98 30.92
C ILE A 465 -3.32 6.13 29.79
N GLY A 466 -4.65 6.04 29.70
CA GLY A 466 -5.35 5.33 28.63
C GLY A 466 -5.02 5.88 27.24
N LEU A 467 -4.93 7.21 27.12
CA LEU A 467 -4.49 7.88 25.90
C LEU A 467 -3.02 7.57 25.57
N MET A 468 -2.11 7.57 26.55
CA MET A 468 -0.72 7.18 26.32
C MET A 468 -0.60 5.74 25.81
N PHE A 469 -1.39 4.80 26.35
CA PHE A 469 -1.45 3.43 25.83
C PHE A 469 -2.04 3.35 24.42
N ALA A 470 -3.03 4.19 24.08
CA ALA A 470 -3.54 4.27 22.70
C ALA A 470 -2.45 4.72 21.72
N LEU A 471 -1.69 5.77 22.09
CA LEU A 471 -0.58 6.29 21.28
C LEU A 471 0.57 5.28 21.19
N LEU A 472 0.86 4.55 22.27
CA LEU A 472 1.82 3.43 22.26
C LEU A 472 1.36 2.32 21.31
N GLY A 473 0.06 1.99 21.33
CA GLY A 473 -0.55 1.05 20.41
C GLY A 473 -0.43 1.47 18.94
N LYS A 474 -0.70 2.76 18.65
CA LYS A 474 -0.53 3.38 17.33
C LYS A 474 0.93 3.37 16.87
N MET A 475 1.88 3.73 17.74
CA MET A 475 3.31 3.68 17.44
C MET A 475 3.76 2.25 17.11
N ALA A 476 3.34 1.28 17.93
CA ALA A 476 3.71 -0.12 17.76
C ALA A 476 3.12 -0.73 16.49
N ILE A 477 1.85 -0.45 16.15
CA ILE A 477 1.28 -0.95 14.89
C ILE A 477 1.96 -0.32 13.68
N THR A 478 2.32 0.98 13.72
CA THR A 478 3.05 1.62 12.61
C THR A 478 4.42 0.93 12.39
N ALA A 479 5.18 0.67 13.46
CA ALA A 479 6.46 -0.03 13.35
C ALA A 479 6.31 -1.50 12.90
N GLY A 480 5.25 -2.17 13.37
CA GLY A 480 4.89 -3.53 12.95
C GLY A 480 4.54 -3.60 11.47
N TYR A 481 3.77 -2.63 10.98
CA TYR A 481 3.35 -2.58 9.58
C TYR A 481 4.54 -2.32 8.66
N SER A 482 5.44 -1.37 8.99
CA SER A 482 6.71 -1.20 8.24
C SER A 482 7.53 -2.49 8.16
N ALA A 483 7.56 -3.30 9.22
CA ALA A 483 8.22 -4.60 9.17
C ALA A 483 7.52 -5.58 8.22
N VAL A 484 6.19 -5.53 8.10
CA VAL A 484 5.41 -6.33 7.14
C VAL A 484 5.64 -5.88 5.69
N PHE A 485 5.78 -4.57 5.43
CA PHE A 485 6.14 -4.01 4.11
C PHE A 485 7.49 -4.55 3.59
N LEU A 486 8.48 -4.73 4.48
CA LEU A 486 9.77 -5.37 4.14
C LEU A 486 9.67 -6.90 4.04
N TYR A 487 8.99 -7.53 4.99
CA TYR A 487 8.97 -8.99 5.12
C TYR A 487 8.23 -9.67 3.96
N THR A 488 7.16 -9.06 3.47
CA THR A 488 6.31 -9.63 2.42
C THR A 488 7.04 -9.86 1.09
N PRO A 489 7.71 -8.87 0.47
CA PRO A 489 8.45 -9.09 -0.77
C PRO A 489 9.65 -10.03 -0.61
N GLU A 490 10.24 -10.14 0.59
CA GLU A 490 11.31 -11.10 0.88
C GLU A 490 10.82 -12.57 0.89
N LEU A 491 9.54 -12.80 1.19
CA LEU A 491 8.93 -14.13 1.23
C LEU A 491 8.61 -14.70 -0.16
N PHE A 492 8.20 -13.84 -1.10
CA PHE A 492 7.78 -14.28 -2.44
C PHE A 492 8.96 -14.42 -3.41
N PRO A 493 8.95 -15.46 -4.27
CA PRO A 493 9.98 -15.65 -5.27
C PRO A 493 9.88 -14.62 -6.40
N THR A 494 11.04 -14.23 -6.93
CA THR A 494 11.20 -13.15 -7.92
C THR A 494 10.28 -13.34 -9.14
N SER A 495 10.09 -14.57 -9.62
CA SER A 495 9.19 -14.89 -10.75
C SER A 495 7.73 -14.46 -10.58
N ILE A 496 7.22 -14.36 -9.35
CA ILE A 496 5.81 -14.03 -9.04
C ILE A 496 5.68 -13.05 -7.86
N ARG A 497 6.76 -12.31 -7.56
CA ARG A 497 6.87 -11.47 -6.36
C ARG A 497 5.85 -10.35 -6.36
N ASN A 498 5.70 -9.61 -7.47
CA ASN A 498 4.73 -8.50 -7.51
C ASN A 498 3.31 -9.02 -7.38
N THR A 499 3.01 -10.15 -7.99
CA THR A 499 1.69 -10.79 -7.90
C THR A 499 1.35 -11.22 -6.47
N GLY A 500 2.29 -11.88 -5.77
CA GLY A 500 2.12 -12.28 -4.37
C GLY A 500 1.99 -11.09 -3.42
N TYR A 501 2.77 -10.05 -3.67
CA TYR A 501 2.67 -8.79 -2.95
C TYR A 501 1.30 -8.10 -3.22
N GLY A 502 0.84 -8.13 -4.47
CA GLY A 502 -0.47 -7.65 -4.89
C GLY A 502 -1.63 -8.27 -4.12
N PHE A 503 -1.64 -9.61 -3.94
CA PHE A 503 -2.65 -10.29 -3.11
C PHE A 503 -2.67 -9.77 -1.67
N SER A 504 -1.49 -9.53 -1.09
CA SER A 504 -1.37 -9.01 0.27
C SER A 504 -1.90 -7.58 0.37
N SER A 505 -1.60 -6.75 -0.63
CA SER A 505 -2.11 -5.37 -0.74
C SER A 505 -3.63 -5.31 -0.89
N VAL A 506 -4.24 -6.21 -1.68
CA VAL A 506 -5.70 -6.32 -1.78
C VAL A 506 -6.34 -6.60 -0.41
N ALA A 507 -5.72 -7.47 0.39
CA ALA A 507 -6.22 -7.75 1.74
C ALA A 507 -6.13 -6.53 2.66
N ALA A 508 -5.06 -5.74 2.59
CA ALA A 508 -5.02 -4.45 3.29
C ALA A 508 -6.13 -3.50 2.80
N LEU A 509 -6.36 -3.37 1.50
CA LEU A 509 -7.42 -2.50 0.98
C LEU A 509 -8.81 -2.86 1.51
N LEU A 510 -9.11 -4.16 1.62
CA LEU A 510 -10.34 -4.64 2.27
C LEU A 510 -10.38 -4.23 3.75
N GLY A 511 -9.23 -4.25 4.42
CA GLY A 511 -9.08 -3.72 5.77
C GLY A 511 -9.41 -2.22 5.86
N SER A 512 -8.78 -1.39 5.02
CA SER A 512 -9.03 0.05 4.93
C SER A 512 -10.50 0.38 4.66
N MET A 513 -11.20 -0.43 3.85
CA MET A 513 -12.63 -0.26 3.59
C MET A 513 -13.50 -0.51 4.82
N ILE A 514 -13.05 -1.37 5.73
CA ILE A 514 -13.76 -1.69 6.98
C ILE A 514 -13.43 -0.67 8.09
N SER A 515 -12.25 -0.06 8.05
CA SER A 515 -11.75 0.87 9.08
C SER A 515 -12.69 2.02 9.44
N PRO A 516 -13.39 2.71 8.51
CA PRO A 516 -14.33 3.78 8.85
C PRO A 516 -15.48 3.34 9.77
N TYR A 517 -15.91 2.08 9.71
CA TYR A 517 -16.96 1.55 10.59
C TYR A 517 -16.53 1.52 12.06
N SER A 518 -15.23 1.51 12.35
CA SER A 518 -14.71 1.61 13.73
C SER A 518 -15.14 2.93 14.40
N ARG A 519 -15.20 4.04 13.66
CA ARG A 519 -15.66 5.34 14.15
C ARG A 519 -17.17 5.34 14.41
N THR A 520 -17.95 4.65 13.57
CA THR A 520 -19.40 4.51 13.79
C THR A 520 -19.68 3.64 15.01
N LEU A 521 -18.96 2.52 15.14
CA LEU A 521 -19.05 1.64 16.31
C LEU A 521 -18.61 2.35 17.59
N SER A 522 -17.57 3.21 17.56
CA SER A 522 -17.12 3.93 18.76
C SER A 522 -18.16 4.90 19.32
N LYS A 523 -19.05 5.46 18.47
CA LYS A 523 -20.15 6.32 18.94
C LYS A 523 -21.19 5.58 19.78
N GLN A 524 -21.43 4.29 19.48
CA GLN A 524 -22.40 3.46 20.22
C GLN A 524 -21.71 2.67 21.34
N TYR A 525 -20.55 2.10 21.04
CA TYR A 525 -19.76 1.25 21.93
C TYR A 525 -18.28 1.67 21.90
N PRO A 526 -17.87 2.64 22.74
CA PRO A 526 -16.53 3.23 22.71
C PRO A 526 -15.36 2.25 22.92
N TRP A 527 -15.58 1.10 23.59
CA TRP A 527 -14.55 0.09 23.86
C TRP A 527 -14.34 -0.91 22.72
N VAL A 528 -15.32 -1.09 21.82
CA VAL A 528 -15.31 -2.18 20.83
C VAL A 528 -14.13 -2.07 19.84
N PRO A 529 -13.85 -0.91 19.22
CA PRO A 529 -12.77 -0.82 18.23
C PRO A 529 -11.42 -1.23 18.77
N SER A 530 -11.04 -0.72 19.95
CA SER A 530 -9.74 -1.02 20.57
C SER A 530 -9.58 -2.49 20.92
N VAL A 531 -10.65 -3.17 21.36
CA VAL A 531 -10.62 -4.62 21.62
C VAL A 531 -10.50 -5.41 20.33
N VAL A 532 -11.26 -5.05 19.28
CA VAL A 532 -11.19 -5.72 17.96
C VAL A 532 -9.78 -5.61 17.38
N PHE A 533 -9.21 -4.40 17.35
CA PHE A 533 -7.85 -4.16 16.90
C PHE A 533 -6.83 -4.94 17.74
N GLY A 534 -7.02 -4.95 19.07
CA GLY A 534 -6.18 -5.70 19.98
C GLY A 534 -6.15 -7.20 19.67
N VAL A 535 -7.32 -7.81 19.48
CA VAL A 535 -7.46 -9.25 19.14
C VAL A 535 -6.82 -9.58 17.80
N LEU A 536 -7.03 -8.74 16.78
CA LEU A 536 -6.38 -8.91 15.47
C LEU A 536 -4.84 -8.88 15.61
N CYS A 537 -4.31 -7.94 16.38
CA CYS A 537 -2.88 -7.85 16.67
C CYS A 537 -2.33 -9.09 17.41
N PHE A 538 -3.12 -9.74 18.28
CA PHE A 538 -2.69 -10.99 18.93
C PHE A 538 -2.67 -12.20 17.97
N ALA A 539 -3.47 -12.17 16.90
CA ALA A 539 -3.45 -13.23 15.89
C ALA A 539 -2.15 -13.21 15.07
N VAL A 540 -1.57 -12.03 14.83
CA VAL A 540 -0.35 -11.86 14.02
C VAL A 540 0.84 -12.68 14.53
N PRO A 541 1.27 -12.62 15.81
CA PRO A 541 2.35 -13.45 16.33
C PRO A 541 2.12 -14.96 16.18
N VAL A 542 0.87 -15.42 16.24
CA VAL A 542 0.52 -16.83 16.05
C VAL A 542 0.74 -17.24 14.60
N LEU A 543 0.26 -16.42 13.67
CA LEU A 543 0.38 -16.62 12.23
C LEU A 543 1.84 -16.55 11.75
N THR A 544 2.63 -15.58 12.23
CA THR A 544 4.06 -15.45 11.86
C THR A 544 4.89 -16.65 12.31
N THR A 545 4.46 -17.43 13.30
CA THR A 545 5.18 -18.68 13.66
C THR A 545 5.24 -19.68 12.50
N LEU A 546 4.29 -19.61 11.57
CA LEU A 546 4.16 -20.48 10.40
C LEU A 546 5.00 -20.02 9.20
N LEU A 547 5.53 -18.79 9.25
CA LEU A 547 6.41 -18.21 8.23
C LEU A 547 7.89 -18.34 8.62
N PRO A 548 8.81 -18.42 7.64
CA PRO A 548 10.25 -18.51 7.88
C PRO A 548 10.89 -17.14 8.20
N GLU A 549 12.04 -17.13 8.85
CA GLU A 549 12.84 -15.89 8.99
C GLU A 549 13.55 -15.59 7.67
N THR A 550 13.58 -14.32 7.26
CA THR A 550 14.17 -13.86 5.98
C THR A 550 15.50 -13.14 6.15
N THR A 551 15.87 -12.72 7.37
CA THR A 551 17.14 -12.04 7.62
C THR A 551 18.34 -12.89 7.18
N GLY A 552 19.21 -12.29 6.36
CA GLY A 552 20.42 -12.94 5.88
C GLY A 552 20.15 -14.06 4.86
N HIS A 553 18.90 -14.27 4.45
CA HIS A 553 18.54 -15.25 3.43
C HIS A 553 18.33 -14.56 2.08
N GLU A 554 18.80 -15.17 1.02
CA GLU A 554 18.58 -14.65 -0.33
C GLU A 554 17.13 -14.74 -0.77
N LEU A 555 16.82 -13.90 -1.74
CA LEU A 555 15.53 -13.88 -2.40
C LEU A 555 15.39 -15.12 -3.29
N PRO A 556 14.38 -15.97 -3.10
CA PRO A 556 14.16 -17.08 -4.01
C PRO A 556 13.87 -16.55 -5.42
N HIS A 557 14.45 -17.15 -6.45
CA HIS A 557 14.22 -16.76 -7.84
C HIS A 557 12.98 -17.47 -8.40
N SER A 558 12.86 -18.76 -8.11
CA SER A 558 11.79 -19.65 -8.59
C SER A 558 10.90 -20.17 -7.46
N VAL A 559 9.70 -20.65 -7.83
CA VAL A 559 8.78 -21.30 -6.88
C VAL A 559 9.39 -22.59 -6.30
N ALA A 560 10.18 -23.32 -7.07
CA ALA A 560 10.84 -24.56 -6.63
C ALA A 560 11.90 -24.29 -5.54
N GLU A 561 12.69 -23.22 -5.69
CA GLU A 561 13.66 -22.79 -4.67
C GLU A 561 12.95 -22.38 -3.36
N MET A 562 11.86 -21.61 -3.48
CA MET A 562 11.04 -21.23 -2.34
C MET A 562 10.47 -22.47 -1.63
N ASP A 563 10.00 -23.47 -2.35
CA ASP A 563 9.51 -24.72 -1.77
C ASP A 563 10.58 -25.49 -1.01
N LYS A 564 11.77 -25.60 -1.59
CA LYS A 564 12.93 -26.23 -0.94
C LYS A 564 13.24 -25.53 0.38
N TRP A 565 13.33 -24.20 0.36
CA TRP A 565 13.56 -23.39 1.54
C TRP A 565 12.50 -23.58 2.63
N MET A 566 11.22 -23.56 2.25
CA MET A 566 10.09 -23.76 3.17
C MET A 566 10.10 -25.15 3.81
N ASN A 567 10.41 -26.18 3.03
CA ASN A 567 10.49 -27.56 3.52
C ASN A 567 11.67 -27.75 4.49
N ASP A 568 12.84 -27.17 4.17
CA ASP A 568 14.02 -27.24 5.03
C ASP A 568 13.82 -26.46 6.33
N TYR A 569 13.14 -25.32 6.27
CA TYR A 569 12.72 -24.59 7.46
C TYR A 569 11.80 -25.43 8.35
N SER A 570 10.79 -26.10 7.77
CA SER A 570 9.86 -26.95 8.49
C SER A 570 10.57 -28.13 9.19
N LYS A 571 11.51 -28.79 8.49
CA LYS A 571 12.37 -29.85 9.06
C LYS A 571 13.17 -29.33 10.27
N LYS A 572 13.87 -28.20 10.12
CA LYS A 572 14.64 -27.56 11.21
C LYS A 572 13.75 -27.17 12.40
N LYS A 573 12.51 -26.77 12.16
CA LYS A 573 11.54 -26.45 13.23
C LYS A 573 11.12 -27.72 13.98
N THR A 574 10.82 -28.81 13.28
CA THR A 574 10.42 -30.08 13.91
C THR A 574 11.56 -30.74 14.70
N SER A 575 12.82 -30.59 14.28
CA SER A 575 13.96 -31.12 15.03
C SER A 575 14.20 -30.36 16.34
N LYS A 576 14.03 -29.03 16.35
CA LYS A 576 14.14 -28.21 17.57
C LYS A 576 13.03 -28.43 18.60
N ILE A 577 11.89 -29.00 18.21
CA ILE A 577 10.78 -29.31 19.14
C ILE A 577 10.93 -30.72 19.76
N LYS A 578 11.75 -31.59 19.14
CA LYS A 578 12.00 -32.96 19.61
C LYS A 578 13.20 -33.08 20.57
N VAL A 579 13.89 -31.97 20.83
CA VAL A 579 14.98 -31.81 21.81
C VAL A 579 14.45 -30.93 22.92
#